data_AF-A0A238KVV5-F1
#
_entry.id   AF-A0A238KVV5-F1
#
_cell.length_a   1.000
_cell.length_b   1.000
_cell.length_c   1.000
_cell.angle_alpha   90.00
_cell.angle_beta   90.00
_cell.angle_gamma   90.00
#
_symmetry.space_group_name_H-M   'P 1'
#
loop_
_entity.id
_entity.type
_entity.pdbx_description
1 polymer ?
#
loop_
_entity_poly.entity_id
_entity_poly.type
_entity_poly.pdbx_seq_one_letter_code
_entity_poly.pdbx_strand_id
1 'polypeptide(L)'
;MSDKPAPIRIKPRNLTARAAYKVPGNPDNTRLDGSVGNCFPGLEMDVRDLDRRFFPGLVFNAVRVPLNPVPEAPENTQGFHLVYVDYFYDPMLPDDSSAPWVQDLLDAYRGDIGAELSSGRWFLAWVEQGGRRISFRDDKGKPYDGLLVWRFIRSLECGDDHPVTIALERRNHDGVVDAPPVVLHGYRRQYRTEAGVFDTAYDPGELTQSLCNPWSHDFRDCGCHYWPSNHPDVVTAEVPHDTRLPTGAPDDPVVAETYLDWLRSDKSPSGNVAALNTVEQNRPFQIDHYEVNQMWSDLPIVVEGRETGEVYEADTDLPGVEPYESVAAMVQDLQTRLAPMEMTLSLQYLYAYFSLADPETVDSDRWPTLKDDLIFARRALLEVAIGEMTHMRWANQLLWSLQGKDYEPVLTPALALPIGPKRIIPRSLRPLTPEAIDDFIEIERPDGFIDRAYAQCVATLEHKAFTDRRLYALAVRIDTDGDEHFLRFRQMKDVLAKYQTGRGTPAYLRPIQVGSATQAQEALDLFRRITDGLEQAYQNEAQNRFAEAQECIQQVRDTMKSFRVAGEALAEKGIGIPFWPEVET
;
A
#
# COMPACT_ATOMS: atom_id res chain seq x y z
N MET A 1 4.64 55.32 -0.74
CA MET A 1 3.33 54.63 -0.63
C MET A 1 2.82 54.48 -2.06
N SER A 2 2.77 53.30 -2.67
CA SER A 2 2.20 52.04 -2.18
C SER A 2 2.92 50.85 -2.81
N ASP A 3 3.82 50.22 -2.05
CA ASP A 3 4.30 48.85 -2.32
C ASP A 3 3.29 47.86 -1.73
N LYS A 4 2.33 47.42 -2.55
CA LYS A 4 1.63 46.17 -2.27
C LYS A 4 2.10 45.13 -3.30
N PRO A 5 2.75 44.03 -2.87
CA PRO A 5 3.09 42.96 -3.78
C PRO A 5 1.81 42.41 -4.42
N ALA A 6 1.87 42.14 -5.73
CA ALA A 6 0.74 41.61 -6.47
C ALA A 6 0.24 40.31 -5.83
N PRO A 7 -1.09 40.08 -5.78
CA PRO A 7 -1.65 38.87 -5.18
C PRO A 7 -1.11 37.64 -5.91
N ILE A 8 -0.51 36.72 -5.15
CA ILE A 8 0.03 35.46 -5.67
C ILE A 8 -1.15 34.63 -6.20
N ARG A 9 -1.36 34.65 -7.52
CA ARG A 9 -2.30 33.75 -8.18
C ARG A 9 -1.68 32.34 -8.21
N ILE A 10 -2.20 31.46 -7.36
CA ILE A 10 -1.87 30.03 -7.37
C ILE A 10 -2.30 29.47 -8.73
N LYS A 11 -1.35 29.02 -9.54
CA LYS A 11 -1.65 28.37 -10.82
C LYS A 11 -2.06 26.90 -10.58
N PRO A 12 -2.95 26.31 -11.39
CA PRO A 12 -3.40 24.92 -11.24
C PRO A 12 -2.27 23.86 -11.18
N ARG A 13 -1.07 24.17 -11.68
CA ARG A 13 0.13 23.31 -11.58
C ARG A 13 0.64 23.11 -10.15
N ASN A 14 0.34 24.03 -9.22
CA ASN A 14 0.77 23.92 -7.83
C ASN A 14 -0.12 23.02 -6.99
N LEU A 15 -1.39 22.79 -7.36
CA LEU A 15 -2.27 21.87 -6.64
C LEU A 15 -1.81 20.42 -6.85
N THR A 16 -1.38 20.07 -8.06
CA THR A 16 -0.77 18.76 -8.35
C THR A 16 0.55 18.59 -7.60
N ALA A 17 1.37 19.64 -7.51
CA ALA A 17 2.61 19.63 -6.73
C ALA A 17 2.35 19.52 -5.21
N ARG A 18 1.26 20.11 -4.71
CA ARG A 18 0.84 20.00 -3.30
C ARG A 18 0.21 18.64 -2.98
N ALA A 19 -0.51 18.04 -3.92
CA ALA A 19 -0.99 16.65 -3.81
C ALA A 19 0.15 15.63 -3.98
N ALA A 20 1.22 16.00 -4.70
CA ALA A 20 2.42 15.20 -4.87
C ALA A 20 3.45 15.38 -3.74
N TYR A 21 3.29 16.40 -2.88
CA TYR A 21 4.18 16.67 -1.76
C TYR A 21 4.10 15.54 -0.74
N LYS A 22 5.22 14.82 -0.57
CA LYS A 22 5.38 13.79 0.45
C LYS A 22 5.76 14.49 1.75
N VAL A 23 4.95 14.32 2.80
CA VAL A 23 5.33 14.72 4.15
C VAL A 23 6.46 13.78 4.58
N PRO A 24 7.64 14.29 4.97
CA PRO A 24 8.73 13.45 5.47
C PRO A 24 8.24 12.54 6.61
N GLY A 25 8.66 11.27 6.60
CA GLY A 25 8.25 10.25 7.59
C GLY A 25 7.05 9.39 7.19
N ASN A 26 6.29 9.74 6.15
CA ASN A 26 5.17 8.91 5.71
C ASN A 26 5.63 7.84 4.67
N PRO A 27 5.31 6.54 4.87
CA PRO A 27 5.60 5.48 3.89
C PRO A 27 4.75 5.60 2.62
N ASP A 28 5.18 5.00 1.50
CA ASP A 28 4.51 5.18 0.19
C ASP A 28 3.08 4.60 0.13
N ASN A 29 2.77 3.63 0.99
CA ASN A 29 1.43 3.07 1.18
C ASN A 29 0.43 4.04 1.85
N THR A 30 0.89 5.19 2.36
CA THR A 30 0.02 6.24 2.94
C THR A 30 -0.62 7.14 1.89
N ARG A 31 -0.21 7.00 0.62
CA ARG A 31 -0.76 7.76 -0.50
C ARG A 31 -1.94 7.01 -1.12
N LEU A 32 -2.87 7.75 -1.74
CA LEU A 32 -4.03 7.17 -2.44
C LEU A 32 -3.62 6.15 -3.53
N ASP A 33 -2.46 6.33 -4.16
CA ASP A 33 -1.89 5.42 -5.16
C ASP A 33 -1.24 4.15 -4.57
N GLY A 34 -0.90 4.16 -3.28
CA GLY A 34 -0.46 2.99 -2.52
C GLY A 34 -1.62 2.26 -1.81
N SER A 35 -2.86 2.75 -1.94
CA SER A 35 -4.02 2.16 -1.29
C SER A 35 -4.60 0.97 -2.06
N VAL A 36 -5.23 0.04 -1.33
CA VAL A 36 -5.90 -1.16 -1.87
C VAL A 36 -7.02 -0.80 -2.87
N GLY A 37 -7.52 0.44 -2.86
CA GLY A 37 -8.44 1.00 -3.85
C GLY A 37 -7.97 0.92 -5.31
N ASN A 38 -6.67 0.70 -5.58
CA ASN A 38 -6.16 0.42 -6.93
C ASN A 38 -6.61 -0.95 -7.48
N CYS A 39 -7.06 -1.87 -6.62
CA CYS A 39 -7.59 -3.18 -7.00
C CYS A 39 -9.13 -3.21 -7.06
N PHE A 40 -9.82 -2.30 -6.36
CA PHE A 40 -11.29 -2.18 -6.34
C PHE A 40 -11.73 -0.70 -6.22
N PRO A 41 -12.12 -0.06 -7.34
CA PRO A 41 -12.55 1.34 -7.33
C PRO A 41 -13.78 1.55 -6.44
N GLY A 42 -13.71 2.48 -5.49
CA GLY A 42 -14.83 2.88 -4.61
C GLY A 42 -14.71 2.47 -3.13
N LEU A 43 -13.58 1.88 -2.71
CA LEU A 43 -13.30 1.53 -1.31
C LEU A 43 -12.64 2.66 -0.48
N GLU A 44 -12.16 3.72 -1.13
CA GLU A 44 -11.45 4.86 -0.51
C GLU A 44 -12.34 6.07 -0.20
N MET A 45 -13.66 5.91 -0.39
CA MET A 45 -14.62 6.97 -0.13
C MET A 45 -15.93 6.34 0.32
N ASP A 46 -16.58 6.96 1.30
CA ASP A 46 -17.96 6.60 1.58
C ASP A 46 -18.85 7.23 0.52
N VAL A 47 -19.50 6.40 -0.28
CA VAL A 47 -20.41 6.87 -1.33
C VAL A 47 -21.60 7.67 -0.79
N ARG A 48 -21.90 7.55 0.51
CA ARG A 48 -22.91 8.39 1.20
C ARG A 48 -22.45 9.84 1.29
N ASP A 49 -21.14 10.07 1.35
CA ASP A 49 -20.59 11.41 1.47
C ASP A 49 -20.85 12.26 0.22
N LEU A 50 -21.02 11.62 -0.95
CA LEU A 50 -21.45 12.26 -2.20
C LEU A 50 -22.86 12.86 -2.12
N ASP A 51 -23.74 12.31 -1.27
CA ASP A 51 -25.14 12.73 -1.17
C ASP A 51 -25.38 13.66 0.05
N ARG A 52 -24.36 14.00 0.84
CA ARG A 52 -24.51 14.90 2.00
C ARG A 52 -24.88 16.31 1.62
N ARG A 53 -24.31 16.79 0.51
CA ARG A 53 -24.54 18.13 -0.05
C ARG A 53 -25.56 18.09 -1.17
N PHE A 54 -26.56 17.20 -1.05
CA PHE A 54 -27.49 16.98 -2.16
C PHE A 54 -28.33 18.20 -2.50
N PHE A 55 -28.67 18.98 -1.48
CA PHE A 55 -29.43 20.21 -1.60
C PHE A 55 -28.48 21.40 -1.34
N PRO A 56 -28.42 22.40 -2.23
CA PRO A 56 -27.53 23.55 -2.09
C PRO A 56 -27.66 24.24 -0.73
N GLY A 57 -26.53 24.60 -0.13
CA GLY A 57 -26.48 25.29 1.17
C GLY A 57 -26.71 24.41 2.40
N LEU A 58 -26.97 23.11 2.26
CA LEU A 58 -27.24 22.21 3.38
C LEU A 58 -26.31 21.00 3.39
N VAL A 59 -25.81 20.64 4.58
CA VAL A 59 -24.95 19.47 4.78
C VAL A 59 -25.64 18.46 5.68
N PHE A 60 -25.84 17.24 5.18
CA PHE A 60 -26.56 16.17 5.87
C PHE A 60 -25.66 15.00 6.28
N ASN A 61 -26.16 14.21 7.23
CA ASN A 61 -25.58 12.98 7.74
C ASN A 61 -26.64 11.87 7.76
N ALA A 62 -26.32 10.68 7.23
CA ALA A 62 -27.20 9.51 7.36
C ALA A 62 -27.01 8.84 8.73
N VAL A 63 -27.98 9.01 9.62
CA VAL A 63 -27.95 8.47 10.98
C VAL A 63 -28.79 7.21 11.08
N ARG A 64 -28.19 6.13 11.60
CA ARG A 64 -28.86 4.86 11.89
C ARG A 64 -29.18 4.72 13.36
N VAL A 65 -30.11 3.82 13.68
CA VAL A 65 -30.26 3.34 15.05
C VAL A 65 -29.01 2.51 15.42
N PRO A 66 -28.36 2.77 16.57
CA PRO A 66 -27.24 1.95 17.02
C PRO A 66 -27.65 0.48 17.17
N LEU A 67 -26.74 -0.45 16.85
CA LEU A 67 -27.00 -1.89 17.02
C LEU A 67 -27.20 -2.26 18.50
N ASN A 68 -26.49 -1.58 19.40
CA ASN A 68 -26.61 -1.70 20.85
C ASN A 68 -26.93 -0.32 21.45
N PRO A 69 -28.22 0.10 21.47
CA PRO A 69 -28.60 1.40 21.99
C PRO A 69 -28.44 1.43 23.52
N VAL A 70 -27.86 2.52 24.05
CA VAL A 70 -27.84 2.77 25.50
C VAL A 70 -29.25 3.20 25.97
N PRO A 71 -29.71 2.79 27.17
CA PRO A 71 -31.04 3.11 27.67
C PRO A 71 -31.36 4.62 27.71
N GLU A 72 -30.33 5.45 27.86
CA GLU A 72 -30.42 6.90 27.91
C GLU A 72 -30.37 7.57 26.51
N ALA A 73 -30.26 6.77 25.43
CA ALA A 73 -30.21 7.31 24.08
C ALA A 73 -31.55 7.96 23.71
N PRO A 74 -31.54 9.19 23.17
CA PRO A 74 -32.73 9.83 22.63
C PRO A 74 -33.48 8.94 21.64
N GLU A 75 -34.81 8.85 21.79
CA GLU A 75 -35.65 8.16 20.83
C GLU A 75 -35.63 8.88 19.46
N ASN A 76 -35.90 8.14 18.38
CA ASN A 76 -36.09 8.69 17.03
C ASN A 76 -34.92 9.52 16.46
N THR A 77 -33.69 9.13 16.82
CA THR A 77 -32.43 9.75 16.35
C THR A 77 -32.04 9.39 14.92
N GLN A 78 -32.68 8.38 14.33
CA GLN A 78 -32.41 7.93 12.96
C GLN A 78 -33.02 8.85 11.89
N GLY A 79 -32.39 8.88 10.72
CA GLY A 79 -32.84 9.63 9.55
C GLY A 79 -31.70 10.36 8.86
N PHE A 80 -32.03 11.36 8.04
CA PHE A 80 -31.05 12.21 7.38
C PHE A 80 -30.95 13.54 8.14
N HIS A 81 -29.94 13.64 9.00
CA HIS A 81 -29.75 14.73 9.96
C HIS A 81 -29.02 15.90 9.31
N LEU A 82 -29.56 17.11 9.41
CA LEU A 82 -28.87 18.33 9.03
C LEU A 82 -27.75 18.60 10.04
N VAL A 83 -26.51 18.68 9.57
CA VAL A 83 -25.34 18.93 10.41
C VAL A 83 -25.10 20.43 10.56
N TYR A 84 -25.13 21.15 9.44
CA TYR A 84 -25.01 22.60 9.40
C TYR A 84 -25.51 23.15 8.06
N VAL A 85 -25.76 24.47 8.02
CA VAL A 85 -26.08 25.24 6.82
C VAL A 85 -24.78 25.86 6.32
N ASP A 86 -24.41 25.60 5.06
CA ASP A 86 -23.16 26.02 4.44
C ASP A 86 -23.41 26.60 3.04
N TYR A 87 -23.92 27.83 3.00
CA TYR A 87 -24.32 28.50 1.76
C TYR A 87 -23.31 29.57 1.30
N PHE A 88 -22.43 30.06 2.18
CA PHE A 88 -21.56 31.22 1.90
C PHE A 88 -20.56 31.00 0.76
N TYR A 89 -20.10 29.76 0.58
CA TYR A 89 -19.14 29.39 -0.47
C TYR A 89 -19.69 28.31 -1.39
N ASP A 90 -21.01 28.11 -1.37
CA ASP A 90 -21.64 27.10 -2.20
C ASP A 90 -21.63 27.55 -3.68
N PRO A 91 -21.01 26.79 -4.61
CA PRO A 91 -20.91 27.19 -6.01
C PRO A 91 -22.26 27.22 -6.75
N MET A 92 -23.31 26.59 -6.20
CA MET A 92 -24.68 26.69 -6.73
C MET A 92 -25.45 27.90 -6.20
N LEU A 93 -24.91 28.61 -5.19
CA LEU A 93 -25.53 29.78 -4.57
C LEU A 93 -24.64 31.03 -4.63
N PRO A 94 -24.14 31.45 -5.81
CA PRO A 94 -23.36 32.68 -5.89
C PRO A 94 -24.25 33.90 -5.63
N ASP A 95 -23.77 34.82 -4.79
CA ASP A 95 -24.50 36.03 -4.36
C ASP A 95 -24.99 36.90 -5.54
N ASP A 96 -24.27 36.89 -6.65
CA ASP A 96 -24.56 37.65 -7.87
C ASP A 96 -25.40 36.88 -8.90
N SER A 97 -25.93 35.70 -8.55
CA SER A 97 -26.78 34.90 -9.43
C SER A 97 -28.05 35.64 -9.84
N SER A 98 -28.37 35.64 -11.14
CA SER A 98 -29.64 36.17 -11.65
C SER A 98 -30.82 35.18 -11.55
N ALA A 99 -30.59 33.96 -11.07
CA ALA A 99 -31.62 32.93 -10.99
C ALA A 99 -32.53 33.16 -9.75
N PRO A 100 -33.87 33.25 -9.92
CA PRO A 100 -34.77 33.53 -8.80
C PRO A 100 -34.65 32.51 -7.65
N TRP A 101 -34.56 31.22 -7.97
CA TRP A 101 -34.44 30.16 -6.97
C TRP A 101 -33.18 30.28 -6.09
N VAL A 102 -32.08 30.82 -6.65
CA VAL A 102 -30.84 31.06 -5.89
C VAL A 102 -31.06 32.19 -4.90
N GLN A 103 -31.67 33.29 -5.35
CA GLN A 103 -31.94 34.45 -4.49
C GLN A 103 -32.96 34.09 -3.39
N ASP A 104 -34.00 33.34 -3.73
CA ASP A 104 -35.00 32.86 -2.76
C ASP A 104 -34.35 31.99 -1.66
N LEU A 105 -33.40 31.10 -2.03
CA LEU A 105 -32.66 30.30 -1.05
C LEU A 105 -31.68 31.13 -0.22
N LEU A 106 -30.94 32.05 -0.84
CA LEU A 106 -30.02 32.95 -0.13
C LEU A 106 -30.78 33.82 0.88
N ASP A 107 -31.94 34.35 0.50
CA ASP A 107 -32.80 35.14 1.39
C ASP A 107 -33.33 34.30 2.55
N ALA A 108 -33.72 33.04 2.29
CA ALA A 108 -34.10 32.10 3.35
C ALA A 108 -32.95 31.84 4.32
N TYR A 109 -31.73 31.58 3.82
CA TYR A 109 -30.56 31.28 4.66
C TYR A 109 -30.00 32.50 5.41
N ARG A 110 -30.17 33.71 4.88
CA ARG A 110 -29.78 34.97 5.55
C ARG A 110 -30.84 35.46 6.53
N GLY A 111 -32.09 35.02 6.37
CA GLY A 111 -33.23 35.41 7.20
C GLY A 111 -33.49 34.50 8.39
N ASP A 112 -34.73 34.56 8.90
CA ASP A 112 -35.17 33.82 10.09
C ASP A 112 -35.05 32.30 9.94
N ILE A 113 -35.24 31.78 8.71
CA ILE A 113 -35.13 30.33 8.43
C ILE A 113 -33.71 29.83 8.70
N GLY A 114 -32.68 30.54 8.19
CA GLY A 114 -31.28 30.17 8.45
C GLY A 114 -30.92 30.23 9.94
N ALA A 115 -31.42 31.25 10.64
CA ALA A 115 -31.26 31.35 12.09
C ALA A 115 -31.93 30.17 12.82
N GLU A 116 -33.13 29.75 12.39
CA GLU A 116 -33.84 28.61 12.96
C GLU A 116 -33.09 27.29 12.75
N LEU A 117 -32.63 27.03 11.52
CA LEU A 117 -31.88 25.83 11.13
C LEU A 117 -30.51 25.72 11.82
N SER A 118 -29.93 26.84 12.26
CA SER A 118 -28.66 26.85 13.01
C SER A 118 -28.79 26.33 14.46
N SER A 119 -30.02 26.11 14.94
CA SER A 119 -30.29 25.70 16.32
C SER A 119 -31.21 24.48 16.39
N GLY A 120 -30.84 23.51 17.23
CA GLY A 120 -31.59 22.26 17.41
C GLY A 120 -31.21 21.16 16.42
N ARG A 121 -31.94 20.04 16.46
CA ARG A 121 -31.66 18.85 15.63
C ARG A 121 -32.69 18.74 14.53
N TRP A 122 -32.27 19.03 13.31
CA TRP A 122 -33.14 19.05 12.14
C TRP A 122 -32.94 17.81 11.30
N PHE A 123 -34.03 17.20 10.85
CA PHE A 123 -34.02 16.00 10.03
C PHE A 123 -34.86 16.20 8.78
N LEU A 124 -34.47 15.54 7.69
CA LEU A 124 -35.28 15.50 6.49
C LEU A 124 -36.58 14.73 6.74
N ALA A 125 -37.71 15.42 6.64
CA ALA A 125 -39.05 14.89 6.89
C ALA A 125 -39.65 14.25 5.64
N TRP A 126 -39.51 14.93 4.50
CA TRP A 126 -39.95 14.45 3.20
C TRP A 126 -39.20 15.15 2.06
N VAL A 127 -39.23 14.51 0.89
CA VAL A 127 -38.76 15.11 -0.37
C VAL A 127 -39.85 14.97 -1.44
N GLU A 128 -39.93 15.94 -2.34
CA GLU A 128 -40.85 15.96 -3.46
C GLU A 128 -40.12 16.35 -4.74
N GLN A 129 -40.26 15.51 -5.79
CA GLN A 129 -39.75 15.77 -7.14
C GLN A 129 -40.74 15.19 -8.15
N GLY A 130 -41.02 15.93 -9.24
CA GLY A 130 -41.94 15.47 -10.29
C GLY A 130 -43.38 15.21 -9.81
N GLY A 131 -43.85 15.95 -8.81
CA GLY A 131 -45.19 15.78 -8.22
C GLY A 131 -45.38 14.52 -7.36
N ARG A 132 -44.28 13.82 -7.04
CA ARG A 132 -44.28 12.65 -6.14
C ARG A 132 -43.59 13.02 -4.84
N ARG A 133 -44.31 12.90 -3.72
CA ARG A 133 -43.79 13.13 -2.38
C ARG A 133 -43.47 11.81 -1.68
N ILE A 134 -42.29 11.73 -1.10
CA ILE A 134 -41.86 10.61 -0.25
C ILE A 134 -41.66 11.13 1.16
N SER A 135 -42.45 10.62 2.10
CA SER A 135 -42.32 10.89 3.53
C SER A 135 -41.34 9.91 4.17
N PHE A 136 -40.47 10.39 5.07
CA PHE A 136 -39.44 9.58 5.74
C PHE A 136 -39.87 9.10 7.12
N ARG A 137 -41.16 8.76 7.25
CA ARG A 137 -41.78 8.15 8.43
C ARG A 137 -42.65 6.97 7.99
N ASP A 138 -42.74 5.95 8.83
CA ASP A 138 -43.68 4.85 8.63
C ASP A 138 -45.12 5.25 8.99
N ASP A 139 -46.07 4.34 8.76
CA ASP A 139 -47.50 4.54 9.04
C ASP A 139 -47.81 4.80 10.53
N LYS A 140 -46.87 4.49 11.43
CA LYS A 140 -46.96 4.72 12.87
C LYS A 140 -46.24 6.00 13.29
N GLY A 141 -45.71 6.77 12.33
CA GLY A 141 -44.98 8.00 12.56
C GLY A 141 -43.52 7.80 12.96
N LYS A 142 -42.98 6.58 12.95
CA LYS A 142 -41.57 6.34 13.29
C LYS A 142 -40.66 6.74 12.13
N PRO A 143 -39.58 7.51 12.36
CA PRO A 143 -38.64 7.87 11.30
C PRO A 143 -37.96 6.65 10.67
N TYR A 144 -37.76 6.69 9.37
CA TYR A 144 -36.96 5.70 8.65
C TYR A 144 -35.48 5.78 9.00
N ASP A 145 -34.79 4.65 8.85
CA ASP A 145 -33.35 4.56 9.01
C ASP A 145 -32.62 5.47 8.00
N GLY A 146 -31.52 6.11 8.42
CA GLY A 146 -30.77 7.05 7.59
C GLY A 146 -30.28 6.45 6.28
N LEU A 147 -29.97 5.14 6.22
CA LEU A 147 -29.59 4.49 4.96
C LEU A 147 -30.77 4.34 4.00
N LEU A 148 -31.97 4.10 4.51
CA LEU A 148 -33.15 4.01 3.68
C LEU A 148 -33.48 5.39 3.09
N VAL A 149 -33.40 6.44 3.89
CA VAL A 149 -33.57 7.83 3.43
C VAL A 149 -32.52 8.17 2.36
N TRP A 150 -31.24 7.89 2.62
CA TRP A 150 -30.15 8.12 1.67
C TRP A 150 -30.39 7.47 0.30
N ARG A 151 -30.91 6.23 0.26
CA ARG A 151 -31.24 5.56 -1.00
C ARG A 151 -32.27 6.32 -1.83
N PHE A 152 -33.27 6.93 -1.18
CA PHE A 152 -34.25 7.77 -1.87
C PHE A 152 -33.61 9.07 -2.38
N ILE A 153 -32.77 9.71 -1.59
CA ILE A 153 -32.04 10.92 -2.02
C ILE A 153 -31.15 10.66 -3.22
N ARG A 154 -30.47 9.51 -3.23
CA ARG A 154 -29.63 9.09 -4.36
C ARG A 154 -30.42 8.82 -5.65
N SER A 155 -31.73 8.58 -5.53
CA SER A 155 -32.61 8.35 -6.69
C SER A 155 -33.19 9.64 -7.29
N LEU A 156 -32.95 10.81 -6.68
CA LEU A 156 -33.40 12.08 -7.22
C LEU A 156 -32.67 12.41 -8.53
N GLU A 157 -33.42 12.89 -9.50
CA GLU A 157 -32.89 13.38 -10.77
C GLU A 157 -32.19 14.72 -10.55
N CYS A 158 -31.09 14.95 -11.28
CA CYS A 158 -30.33 16.20 -11.25
C CYS A 158 -30.67 17.04 -12.48
N GLY A 159 -30.51 18.37 -12.38
CA GLY A 159 -30.70 19.29 -13.51
C GLY A 159 -31.77 20.35 -13.24
N ASP A 160 -31.69 21.46 -13.97
CA ASP A 160 -32.56 22.64 -13.79
C ASP A 160 -34.03 22.39 -14.19
N ASP A 161 -34.30 21.29 -14.89
CA ASP A 161 -35.61 20.79 -15.29
C ASP A 161 -36.25 19.85 -14.24
N HIS A 162 -35.52 19.49 -13.19
CA HIS A 162 -35.96 18.56 -12.15
C HIS A 162 -35.95 19.21 -10.74
N PRO A 163 -36.81 20.22 -10.47
CA PRO A 163 -36.83 20.91 -9.19
C PRO A 163 -37.18 19.97 -8.04
N VAL A 164 -36.52 20.18 -6.90
CA VAL A 164 -36.68 19.42 -5.67
C VAL A 164 -37.23 20.33 -4.59
N THR A 165 -38.27 19.87 -3.89
CA THR A 165 -38.74 20.49 -2.65
C THR A 165 -38.45 19.56 -1.49
N ILE A 166 -37.89 20.11 -0.42
CA ILE A 166 -37.60 19.38 0.81
C ILE A 166 -38.34 20.00 1.99
N ALA A 167 -38.63 19.19 3.00
CA ALA A 167 -38.98 19.70 4.31
C ALA A 167 -38.08 19.14 5.41
N LEU A 168 -37.72 20.02 6.32
CA LEU A 168 -36.95 19.72 7.52
C LEU A 168 -37.87 19.84 8.73
N GLU A 169 -37.75 18.90 9.66
CA GLU A 169 -38.46 18.91 10.94
C GLU A 169 -37.45 18.95 12.08
N ARG A 170 -37.72 19.75 13.13
CA ARG A 170 -36.90 19.77 14.33
C ARG A 170 -37.38 18.71 15.30
N ARG A 171 -36.45 17.95 15.88
CA ARG A 171 -36.73 16.93 16.89
C ARG A 171 -36.02 17.26 18.20
N ASN A 172 -36.79 17.41 19.28
CA ASN A 172 -36.27 17.65 20.63
C ASN A 172 -35.56 16.40 21.20
N HIS A 173 -35.01 16.47 22.42
CA HIS A 173 -34.27 15.35 23.04
C HIS A 173 -35.10 14.06 23.19
N ASP A 174 -36.42 14.18 23.31
CA ASP A 174 -37.36 13.05 23.41
C ASP A 174 -37.76 12.48 22.03
N GLY A 175 -37.19 13.01 20.93
CA GLY A 175 -37.51 12.59 19.57
C GLY A 175 -38.85 13.11 19.04
N VAL A 176 -39.46 14.07 19.75
CA VAL A 176 -40.74 14.70 19.40
C VAL A 176 -40.51 15.91 18.51
N VAL A 177 -41.39 16.09 17.52
CA VAL A 177 -41.37 17.29 16.65
C VAL A 177 -41.86 18.49 17.44
N ASP A 178 -41.01 19.50 17.58
CA ASP A 178 -41.26 20.67 18.44
C ASP A 178 -41.23 22.01 17.69
N ALA A 179 -41.17 21.98 16.35
CA ALA A 179 -41.19 23.15 15.49
C ALA A 179 -42.05 22.91 14.24
N PRO A 180 -42.61 23.96 13.64
CA PRO A 180 -43.15 23.89 12.27
C PRO A 180 -42.08 23.38 11.29
N PRO A 181 -42.46 22.62 10.26
CA PRO A 181 -41.51 22.17 9.26
C PRO A 181 -41.02 23.34 8.41
N VAL A 182 -39.71 23.38 8.16
CA VAL A 182 -39.08 24.33 7.24
C VAL A 182 -39.11 23.71 5.84
N VAL A 183 -39.74 24.40 4.88
CA VAL A 183 -39.85 23.94 3.49
C VAL A 183 -38.93 24.78 2.60
N LEU A 184 -38.11 24.10 1.80
CA LEU A 184 -37.15 24.75 0.90
C LEU A 184 -37.31 24.20 -0.53
N HIS A 185 -37.07 25.07 -1.51
CA HIS A 185 -37.19 24.77 -2.94
C HIS A 185 -35.85 25.00 -3.62
N GLY A 186 -35.41 24.04 -4.45
CA GLY A 186 -34.12 24.11 -5.11
C GLY A 186 -33.90 22.95 -6.07
N TYR A 187 -32.65 22.53 -6.22
CA TYR A 187 -32.25 21.50 -7.18
C TYR A 187 -31.30 20.48 -6.55
N ARG A 188 -31.32 19.25 -7.05
CA ARG A 188 -30.33 18.24 -6.66
C ARG A 188 -28.97 18.60 -7.27
N ARG A 189 -27.95 18.78 -6.43
CA ARG A 189 -26.55 19.01 -6.85
C ARG A 189 -26.04 17.84 -7.72
N GLN A 190 -25.19 18.12 -8.70
CA GLN A 190 -24.34 17.07 -9.29
C GLN A 190 -23.01 17.03 -8.55
N TYR A 191 -22.57 15.84 -8.13
CA TYR A 191 -21.31 15.70 -7.40
C TYR A 191 -20.08 15.76 -8.32
N ARG A 192 -20.28 15.77 -9.64
CA ARG A 192 -19.23 15.87 -10.66
C ARG A 192 -19.54 17.02 -11.62
N THR A 193 -18.49 17.65 -12.11
CA THR A 193 -18.53 18.60 -13.22
C THR A 193 -18.60 17.87 -14.57
N GLU A 194 -18.84 18.60 -15.66
CA GLU A 194 -18.80 18.05 -17.03
C GLU A 194 -17.44 17.42 -17.38
N ALA A 195 -16.35 17.91 -16.77
CA ALA A 195 -15.00 17.38 -16.94
C ALA A 195 -14.75 16.06 -16.18
N GLY A 196 -15.72 15.56 -15.43
CA GLY A 196 -15.59 14.33 -14.64
C GLY A 196 -14.80 14.49 -13.33
N VAL A 197 -14.49 15.73 -12.91
CA VAL A 197 -13.90 16.01 -11.59
C VAL A 197 -14.99 16.34 -10.56
N PHE A 198 -14.73 16.07 -9.28
CA PHE A 198 -15.66 16.39 -8.20
C PHE A 198 -15.98 17.89 -8.16
N ASP A 199 -17.24 18.19 -7.83
CA ASP A 199 -17.73 19.57 -7.66
C ASP A 199 -16.93 20.28 -6.55
N THR A 200 -16.72 21.59 -6.68
CA THR A 200 -15.93 22.35 -5.71
C THR A 200 -16.66 22.60 -4.39
N ALA A 201 -17.92 22.17 -4.25
CA ALA A 201 -18.64 22.22 -2.99
C ALA A 201 -18.14 21.22 -1.94
N TYR A 202 -17.34 20.22 -2.31
CA TYR A 202 -16.76 19.27 -1.36
C TYR A 202 -15.40 19.77 -0.87
N ASP A 203 -15.25 19.86 0.44
CA ASP A 203 -13.99 20.26 1.04
C ASP A 203 -12.94 19.14 0.99
N PRO A 204 -11.62 19.48 0.99
CA PRO A 204 -10.57 18.49 1.13
C PRO A 204 -10.79 17.60 2.38
N GLY A 205 -10.84 16.28 2.18
CA GLY A 205 -11.07 15.30 3.25
C GLY A 205 -12.55 15.01 3.54
N GLU A 206 -13.50 15.75 2.96
CA GLU A 206 -14.93 15.56 3.20
C GLU A 206 -15.44 14.20 2.69
N LEU A 207 -14.93 13.71 1.56
CA LEU A 207 -15.32 12.41 0.98
C LEU A 207 -14.72 11.20 1.73
N THR A 208 -13.81 11.46 2.65
CA THR A 208 -13.13 10.45 3.48
C THR A 208 -13.49 10.60 4.96
N GLN A 209 -14.37 11.55 5.33
CA GLN A 209 -14.64 11.92 6.72
C GLN A 209 -15.39 10.85 7.52
N SER A 210 -16.16 10.02 6.82
CA SER A 210 -16.97 8.94 7.39
C SER A 210 -16.27 7.59 7.33
N LEU A 211 -15.11 7.54 6.66
CA LEU A 211 -14.16 6.46 6.85
C LEU A 211 -13.64 6.59 8.27
N CYS A 212 -13.49 5.47 8.98
CA CYS A 212 -12.79 5.51 10.25
C CYS A 212 -11.43 6.16 10.00
N ASN A 213 -11.11 7.16 10.82
CA ASN A 213 -9.84 7.87 10.75
C ASN A 213 -8.71 6.82 10.61
N PRO A 214 -7.79 6.96 9.63
CA PRO A 214 -6.68 6.01 9.46
C PRO A 214 -5.81 5.85 10.73
N TRP A 215 -6.03 6.71 11.74
CA TRP A 215 -5.38 6.74 13.05
C TRP A 215 -6.32 6.43 14.23
N SER A 216 -7.54 5.94 14.00
CA SER A 216 -8.47 5.53 15.07
C SER A 216 -8.84 4.06 14.90
N HIS A 217 -8.58 3.26 15.94
CA HIS A 217 -8.50 1.82 15.87
C HIS A 217 -9.83 1.08 15.62
N ASP A 218 -9.65 0.03 14.81
CA ASP A 218 -10.41 -1.17 14.42
C ASP A 218 -11.95 -1.27 14.53
N PHE A 219 -12.50 -1.91 13.51
CA PHE A 219 -13.85 -1.84 12.96
C PHE A 219 -14.75 -2.98 13.48
N ARG A 220 -14.26 -3.74 14.46
CA ARG A 220 -14.93 -4.92 15.03
C ARG A 220 -16.31 -4.58 15.60
N ASP A 221 -16.45 -3.43 16.25
CA ASP A 221 -17.73 -2.99 16.84
C ASP A 221 -18.56 -2.09 15.90
N CYS A 222 -17.95 -1.58 14.81
CA CYS A 222 -18.62 -0.73 13.80
C CYS A 222 -19.25 -1.53 12.65
N GLY A 223 -19.01 -2.84 12.54
CA GLY A 223 -19.54 -3.70 11.48
C GLY A 223 -19.01 -3.35 10.08
N CYS A 224 -17.84 -2.72 10.00
CA CYS A 224 -17.19 -2.34 8.76
C CYS A 224 -16.03 -3.32 8.49
N HIS A 225 -15.98 -3.92 7.31
CA HIS A 225 -14.98 -4.95 6.95
C HIS A 225 -13.71 -4.35 6.32
N TYR A 226 -13.15 -3.29 6.90
CA TYR A 226 -12.02 -2.57 6.29
C TYR A 226 -10.85 -2.38 7.26
N TRP A 227 -9.63 -2.50 6.74
CA TRP A 227 -8.34 -2.49 7.43
C TRP A 227 -7.61 -1.18 7.08
N PRO A 228 -7.18 -0.33 8.04
CA PRO A 228 -6.35 0.83 7.72
C PRO A 228 -4.89 0.41 7.59
N SER A 229 -4.24 0.89 6.55
CA SER A 229 -2.89 0.55 6.11
C SER A 229 -1.71 0.96 7.02
N ASN A 230 -1.89 1.28 8.31
CA ASN A 230 -0.79 1.84 9.14
C ASN A 230 -0.61 1.26 10.55
N HIS A 231 -1.42 0.30 11.02
CA HIS A 231 -1.17 -0.34 12.31
C HIS A 231 -1.04 -1.85 12.10
N PRO A 232 0.17 -2.42 12.23
CA PRO A 232 0.33 -3.86 12.11
C PRO A 232 -0.13 -4.55 13.40
N ASP A 233 -0.74 -5.74 13.27
CA ASP A 233 -1.11 -6.58 14.42
C ASP A 233 0.09 -6.89 15.33
N VAL A 234 1.27 -6.94 14.71
CA VAL A 234 2.54 -7.20 15.35
C VAL A 234 3.57 -6.16 14.95
N VAL A 235 4.41 -5.79 15.92
CA VAL A 235 5.52 -4.86 15.75
C VAL A 235 6.79 -5.48 16.30
N THR A 236 7.94 -4.93 15.94
CA THR A 236 9.21 -5.22 16.60
C THR A 236 9.53 -4.13 17.63
N ALA A 237 10.24 -4.52 18.69
CA ALA A 237 10.64 -3.61 19.76
C ALA A 237 11.53 -2.47 19.25
N GLU A 238 11.45 -1.31 19.90
CA GLU A 238 12.49 -0.29 19.77
C GLU A 238 13.84 -0.83 20.27
N VAL A 239 14.90 -0.62 19.50
CA VAL A 239 16.28 -0.95 19.91
C VAL A 239 16.98 0.36 20.29
N PRO A 240 17.22 0.61 21.59
CA PRO A 240 17.90 1.81 22.06
C PRO A 240 19.26 1.99 21.39
N HIS A 241 19.58 3.23 21.00
CA HIS A 241 20.83 3.55 20.27
C HIS A 241 22.11 3.17 21.04
N ASP A 242 22.07 3.12 22.36
CA ASP A 242 23.20 2.84 23.26
C ASP A 242 23.43 1.34 23.52
N THR A 243 22.51 0.48 23.11
CA THR A 243 22.61 -0.99 23.20
C THR A 243 22.91 -1.63 21.84
N ARG A 244 23.44 -0.83 20.90
CA ARG A 244 23.91 -1.33 19.60
C ARG A 244 25.40 -1.68 19.68
N LEU A 245 25.76 -2.84 19.15
CA LEU A 245 27.14 -3.21 18.89
C LEU A 245 27.80 -2.18 17.94
N PRO A 246 29.14 -2.08 17.90
CA PRO A 246 29.84 -1.21 16.94
C PRO A 246 29.51 -1.48 15.46
N THR A 247 28.87 -2.61 15.18
CA THR A 247 28.34 -3.05 13.89
C THR A 247 26.93 -2.53 13.59
N GLY A 248 26.30 -1.78 14.50
CA GLY A 248 24.91 -1.34 14.41
C GLY A 248 23.86 -2.38 14.85
N ALA A 249 24.28 -3.62 15.12
CA ALA A 249 23.39 -4.70 15.56
C ALA A 249 22.90 -4.48 17.00
N PRO A 250 21.67 -4.90 17.34
CA PRO A 250 21.22 -4.97 18.74
C PRO A 250 22.12 -5.91 19.55
N ASP A 251 22.48 -5.53 20.78
CA ASP A 251 23.16 -6.40 21.76
C ASP A 251 22.37 -7.70 22.00
N ASP A 252 21.03 -7.59 22.01
CA ASP A 252 20.11 -8.73 22.07
C ASP A 252 19.28 -8.87 20.78
N PRO A 253 19.71 -9.71 19.82
CA PRO A 253 18.98 -9.91 18.57
C PRO A 253 17.64 -10.62 18.77
N VAL A 254 17.46 -11.39 19.85
CA VAL A 254 16.18 -12.05 20.13
C VAL A 254 15.12 -11.01 20.47
N VAL A 255 15.47 -10.01 21.28
CA VAL A 255 14.55 -8.92 21.67
C VAL A 255 14.20 -8.03 20.47
N ALA A 256 15.16 -7.75 19.58
CA ALA A 256 14.95 -6.91 18.41
C ALA A 256 14.10 -7.55 17.29
N GLU A 257 13.99 -8.88 17.29
CA GLU A 257 13.30 -9.66 16.25
C GLU A 257 12.03 -10.33 16.76
N THR A 258 11.73 -10.18 18.05
CA THR A 258 10.49 -10.68 18.64
C THR A 258 9.33 -9.84 18.13
N TYR A 259 8.40 -10.48 17.42
CA TYR A 259 7.11 -9.89 17.09
C TYR A 259 6.31 -9.72 18.37
N LEU A 260 6.10 -8.47 18.76
CA LEU A 260 5.30 -8.05 19.88
C LEU A 260 3.87 -7.82 19.43
N ASP A 261 2.91 -8.13 20.30
CA ASP A 261 1.55 -7.65 20.11
C ASP A 261 1.56 -6.12 20.23
N TRP A 262 1.16 -5.42 19.17
CA TRP A 262 1.08 -3.97 19.20
C TRP A 262 0.01 -3.48 20.19
N LEU A 263 -1.00 -4.30 20.50
CA LEU A 263 -2.01 -3.96 21.51
C LEU A 263 -1.58 -4.29 22.93
N ARG A 264 -0.36 -4.76 23.20
CA ARG A 264 0.07 -5.09 24.56
C ARG A 264 -0.04 -3.91 25.53
N SER A 265 -0.50 -4.19 26.75
CA SER A 265 -0.69 -3.20 27.81
C SER A 265 0.61 -2.77 28.49
N ASP A 266 1.60 -3.67 28.57
CA ASP A 266 2.96 -3.34 29.00
C ASP A 266 3.81 -2.94 27.78
N LYS A 267 3.97 -1.63 27.59
CA LYS A 267 4.81 -1.04 26.52
C LYS A 267 6.28 -0.90 26.92
N SER A 268 6.65 -1.25 28.15
CA SER A 268 8.03 -1.18 28.61
C SER A 268 8.86 -2.37 28.12
N PRO A 269 10.20 -2.36 28.28
CA PRO A 269 11.05 -3.50 27.91
C PRO A 269 10.65 -4.84 28.55
N SER A 270 9.99 -4.85 29.72
CA SER A 270 9.47 -6.10 30.33
C SER A 270 8.26 -6.68 29.59
N GLY A 271 7.57 -5.86 28.79
CA GLY A 271 6.45 -6.24 27.96
C GLY A 271 6.85 -6.69 26.56
N ASN A 272 8.14 -6.70 26.21
CA ASN A 272 8.65 -7.17 24.93
C ASN A 272 8.64 -8.70 24.83
N VAL A 273 7.45 -9.30 25.00
CA VAL A 273 7.20 -10.73 24.90
C VAL A 273 6.54 -11.02 23.55
N ALA A 274 6.87 -12.18 22.97
CA ALA A 274 6.30 -12.62 21.70
C ALA A 274 4.77 -12.63 21.73
N ALA A 275 4.15 -12.10 20.69
CA ALA A 275 2.73 -12.22 20.45
C ALA A 275 2.33 -13.70 20.42
N LEU A 276 1.28 -14.04 21.17
CA LEU A 276 0.72 -15.38 21.19
C LEU A 276 -0.03 -15.65 19.89
N ASN A 277 -0.24 -16.93 19.57
CA ASN A 277 -0.72 -17.33 18.24
C ASN A 277 -2.24 -17.26 18.06
N THR A 278 -3.00 -16.89 19.09
CA THR A 278 -4.45 -16.64 18.97
C THR A 278 -4.86 -15.35 19.68
N VAL A 279 -5.95 -14.77 19.19
CA VAL A 279 -6.54 -13.54 19.75
C VAL A 279 -6.95 -13.75 21.20
N GLU A 280 -7.55 -14.90 21.54
CA GLU A 280 -8.01 -15.21 22.90
C GLU A 280 -6.85 -15.27 23.90
N GLN A 281 -5.67 -15.70 23.44
CA GLN A 281 -4.48 -15.83 24.28
C GLN A 281 -3.83 -14.47 24.55
N ASN A 282 -3.78 -13.58 23.56
CA ASN A 282 -3.22 -12.23 23.72
C ASN A 282 -4.14 -11.32 24.53
N ARG A 283 -5.46 -11.53 24.44
CA ARG A 283 -6.47 -10.60 24.99
C ARG A 283 -6.26 -10.15 26.44
N PRO A 284 -5.87 -11.01 27.41
CA PRO A 284 -5.65 -10.60 28.79
C PRO A 284 -4.49 -9.60 28.98
N PHE A 285 -3.60 -9.51 28.00
CA PHE A 285 -2.39 -8.68 28.03
C PHE A 285 -2.52 -7.46 27.13
N GLN A 286 -3.68 -7.22 26.51
CA GLN A 286 -3.90 -6.09 25.63
C GLN A 286 -4.47 -4.89 26.38
N ILE A 287 -4.10 -3.67 25.98
CA ILE A 287 -4.88 -2.47 26.29
C ILE A 287 -6.23 -2.54 25.59
N ASP A 288 -7.24 -2.00 26.26
CA ASP A 288 -8.57 -1.86 25.68
C ASP A 288 -8.62 -0.71 24.67
N HIS A 289 -9.51 -0.83 23.68
CA HIS A 289 -9.65 0.14 22.58
C HIS A 289 -10.03 1.55 23.07
N TYR A 290 -10.71 1.67 24.21
CA TYR A 290 -10.98 2.98 24.82
C TYR A 290 -9.72 3.57 25.47
N GLU A 291 -8.81 2.74 25.97
CA GLU A 291 -7.55 3.15 26.60
C GLU A 291 -6.60 3.68 25.53
N VAL A 292 -6.51 3.00 24.38
CA VAL A 292 -5.81 3.47 23.16
C VAL A 292 -6.24 4.89 22.80
N ASN A 293 -7.54 5.18 22.78
CA ASN A 293 -8.05 6.52 22.47
C ASN A 293 -7.69 7.58 23.53
N GLN A 294 -7.49 7.19 24.79
CA GLN A 294 -7.09 8.11 25.85
C GLN A 294 -5.58 8.40 25.82
N MET A 295 -4.78 7.43 25.36
CA MET A 295 -3.32 7.51 25.33
C MET A 295 -2.74 7.70 23.92
N TRP A 296 -3.56 8.05 22.91
CA TRP A 296 -3.17 8.05 21.50
C TRP A 296 -1.93 8.92 21.18
N SER A 297 -1.73 10.02 21.92
CA SER A 297 -0.55 10.89 21.78
C SER A 297 0.70 10.32 22.46
N ASP A 298 0.53 9.32 23.32
CA ASP A 298 1.57 8.69 24.12
C ASP A 298 1.94 7.29 23.58
N LEU A 299 1.24 6.81 22.54
CA LEU A 299 1.54 5.54 21.89
C LEU A 299 2.77 5.65 20.97
N PRO A 300 3.64 4.63 20.93
CA PRO A 300 4.75 4.58 20.00
C PRO A 300 4.28 4.63 18.54
N ILE A 301 4.91 5.47 17.73
CA ILE A 301 4.70 5.49 16.28
C ILE A 301 5.35 4.22 15.70
N VAL A 302 4.75 3.66 14.63
CA VAL A 302 5.30 2.50 13.93
C VAL A 302 5.88 2.93 12.59
N VAL A 303 7.18 2.72 12.39
CA VAL A 303 7.90 2.97 11.14
C VAL A 303 8.62 1.67 10.76
N GLU A 304 8.45 1.20 9.51
CA GLU A 304 9.08 -0.04 9.02
C GLU A 304 8.82 -1.27 9.91
N GLY A 305 7.64 -1.34 10.54
CA GLY A 305 7.26 -2.43 11.45
C GLY A 305 7.92 -2.38 12.83
N ARG A 306 8.59 -1.27 13.18
CA ARG A 306 9.22 -1.02 14.50
C ARG A 306 8.50 0.08 15.26
N GLU A 307 8.29 -0.12 16.57
CA GLU A 307 7.89 0.96 17.46
C GLU A 307 9.05 1.96 17.63
N THR A 308 8.76 3.25 17.58
CA THR A 308 9.71 4.35 17.84
C THR A 308 9.22 5.16 19.04
N GLY A 309 10.06 5.30 20.07
CA GLY A 309 9.77 6.03 21.29
C GLY A 309 10.13 7.51 21.18
N GLU A 310 9.14 8.38 21.38
CA GLU A 310 9.24 9.85 21.27
C GLU A 310 9.68 10.38 19.88
N VAL A 311 9.42 11.69 19.67
CA VAL A 311 9.50 12.46 18.42
C VAL A 311 10.34 11.78 17.33
N TYR A 312 9.68 11.39 16.23
CA TYR A 312 10.37 11.03 14.99
C TYR A 312 11.32 12.16 14.60
N GLU A 313 12.59 12.02 14.98
CA GLU A 313 13.68 12.77 14.38
C GLU A 313 13.87 12.12 13.01
N ALA A 314 13.23 12.70 12.00
CA ALA A 314 13.64 12.48 10.62
C ALA A 314 15.15 12.66 10.62
N ASP A 315 15.88 11.59 10.30
CA ASP A 315 17.34 11.61 10.32
C ASP A 315 17.78 12.79 9.44
N THR A 316 18.18 13.89 10.09
CA THR A 316 18.46 15.16 9.39
C THR A 316 19.70 15.03 8.51
N ASP A 317 20.43 13.94 8.69
CA ASP A 317 21.57 13.52 7.92
C ASP A 317 21.43 12.03 7.60
N LEU A 318 20.66 11.65 6.57
CA LEU A 318 21.06 10.44 5.83
C LEU A 318 22.48 10.71 5.30
N PRO A 319 23.56 10.07 5.81
CA PRO A 319 24.90 10.45 5.43
C PRO A 319 25.32 9.72 4.15
N GLY A 320 25.64 10.49 3.11
CA GLY A 320 26.84 10.26 2.29
C GLY A 320 26.82 9.18 1.21
N VAL A 321 25.82 9.15 0.32
CA VAL A 321 26.05 8.60 -1.03
C VAL A 321 26.17 9.76 -2.01
N GLU A 322 27.39 10.02 -2.45
CA GLU A 322 27.62 11.00 -3.50
C GLU A 322 26.95 10.53 -4.80
N PRO A 323 26.12 11.37 -5.45
CA PRO A 323 25.59 11.07 -6.78
C PRO A 323 26.69 10.65 -7.76
N TYR A 324 26.32 9.92 -8.80
CA TYR A 324 27.24 9.69 -9.92
C TYR A 324 27.70 11.03 -10.50
N GLU A 325 28.97 11.10 -10.90
CA GLU A 325 29.56 12.29 -11.53
C GLU A 325 28.80 12.72 -12.80
N SER A 326 28.13 11.77 -13.46
CA SER A 326 27.30 12.03 -14.64
C SER A 326 26.25 10.94 -14.86
N VAL A 327 25.25 11.23 -15.70
CA VAL A 327 24.28 10.24 -16.19
C VAL A 327 24.97 9.10 -16.91
N ALA A 328 26.04 9.38 -17.66
CA ALA A 328 26.82 8.36 -18.36
C ALA A 328 27.51 7.38 -17.39
N ALA A 329 28.02 7.87 -16.26
CA ALA A 329 28.59 7.02 -15.21
C ALA A 329 27.53 6.13 -14.56
N MET A 330 26.33 6.67 -14.29
CA MET A 330 25.19 5.87 -13.80
C MET A 330 24.78 4.78 -14.80
N VAL A 331 24.67 5.12 -16.09
CA VAL A 331 24.35 4.16 -17.15
C VAL A 331 25.41 3.06 -17.24
N GLN A 332 26.69 3.42 -17.18
CA GLN A 332 27.78 2.45 -17.22
C GLN A 332 27.69 1.46 -16.05
N ASP A 333 27.41 1.95 -14.84
CA ASP A 333 27.28 1.11 -13.65
C ASP A 333 26.02 0.21 -13.71
N LEU A 334 24.90 0.74 -14.20
CA LEU A 334 23.70 -0.04 -14.50
C LEU A 334 23.98 -1.19 -15.48
N GLN A 335 24.76 -0.93 -16.54
CA GLN A 335 25.08 -1.92 -17.58
C GLN A 335 26.09 -2.99 -17.11
N THR A 336 27.07 -2.60 -16.30
CA THR A 336 28.21 -3.47 -15.98
C THR A 336 28.12 -4.16 -14.62
N ARG A 337 27.34 -3.59 -13.69
CA ARG A 337 27.24 -4.09 -12.31
C ARG A 337 25.81 -4.39 -11.93
N LEU A 338 24.90 -3.41 -11.96
CA LEU A 338 23.58 -3.55 -11.34
C LEU A 338 22.64 -4.49 -12.09
N ALA A 339 22.35 -4.25 -13.37
CA ALA A 339 21.48 -5.17 -14.13
C ALA A 339 22.05 -6.60 -14.24
N PRO A 340 23.38 -6.80 -14.45
CA PRO A 340 23.99 -8.13 -14.39
C PRO A 340 23.90 -8.80 -13.01
N MET A 341 23.90 -8.04 -11.92
CA MET A 341 23.74 -8.55 -10.55
C MET A 341 22.35 -9.16 -10.38
N GLU A 342 21.28 -8.44 -10.74
CA GLU A 342 19.90 -8.95 -10.63
C GLU A 342 19.68 -10.21 -11.46
N MET A 343 20.25 -10.24 -12.68
CA MET A 343 20.21 -11.42 -13.53
C MET A 343 20.92 -12.61 -12.88
N THR A 344 22.03 -12.38 -12.18
CA THR A 344 22.72 -13.44 -11.45
C THR A 344 21.94 -13.91 -10.24
N LEU A 345 21.41 -12.99 -9.41
CA LEU A 345 20.68 -13.33 -8.19
C LEU A 345 19.41 -14.13 -8.51
N SER A 346 18.61 -13.67 -9.48
CA SER A 346 17.42 -14.40 -9.95
C SER A 346 17.72 -15.85 -10.36
N LEU A 347 18.85 -16.09 -11.06
CA LEU A 347 19.26 -17.44 -11.48
C LEU A 347 19.84 -18.28 -10.34
N GLN A 348 20.59 -17.68 -9.41
CA GLN A 348 21.09 -18.40 -8.23
C GLN A 348 19.93 -18.83 -7.33
N TYR A 349 18.96 -17.96 -7.08
CA TYR A 349 17.79 -18.27 -6.27
C TYR A 349 16.88 -19.28 -6.94
N LEU A 350 16.72 -19.21 -8.27
CA LEU A 350 15.98 -20.21 -9.02
C LEU A 350 16.68 -21.59 -9.02
N TYR A 351 18.02 -21.62 -9.09
CA TYR A 351 18.78 -22.86 -8.95
C TYR A 351 18.60 -23.46 -7.54
N ALA A 352 18.68 -22.62 -6.51
CA ALA A 352 18.45 -23.02 -5.13
C ALA A 352 17.01 -23.53 -4.92
N TYR A 353 16.01 -22.92 -5.57
CA TYR A 353 14.62 -23.39 -5.57
C TYR A 353 14.49 -24.84 -6.08
N PHE A 354 15.13 -25.17 -7.22
CA PHE A 354 15.12 -26.53 -7.75
C PHE A 354 15.81 -27.55 -6.84
N SER A 355 16.67 -27.11 -5.92
CA SER A 355 17.31 -27.98 -4.94
C SER A 355 16.40 -28.43 -3.79
N LEU A 356 15.28 -27.73 -3.56
CA LEU A 356 14.33 -28.08 -2.49
C LEU A 356 13.58 -29.38 -2.84
N ALA A 357 13.39 -30.25 -1.84
CA ALA A 357 12.63 -31.49 -1.98
C ALA A 357 11.18 -31.23 -2.44
N ASP A 358 10.58 -32.23 -3.09
CA ASP A 358 9.14 -32.18 -3.39
C ASP A 358 8.37 -32.41 -2.07
N PRO A 359 7.53 -31.45 -1.63
CA PRO A 359 6.69 -31.62 -0.43
C PRO A 359 5.82 -32.88 -0.45
N GLU A 360 5.49 -33.43 -1.62
CA GLU A 360 4.68 -34.65 -1.73
C GLU A 360 5.49 -35.95 -1.59
N THR A 361 6.82 -35.88 -1.62
CA THR A 361 7.70 -37.07 -1.56
C THR A 361 8.42 -37.25 -0.23
N VAL A 362 8.22 -36.34 0.72
CA VAL A 362 8.95 -36.37 2.00
C VAL A 362 8.41 -37.41 2.97
N ASP A 363 9.31 -37.91 3.82
CA ASP A 363 8.99 -38.85 4.89
C ASP A 363 8.30 -38.12 6.06
N SER A 364 6.97 -38.00 5.96
CA SER A 364 6.12 -37.36 6.98
C SER A 364 6.09 -38.12 8.32
N ASP A 365 6.39 -39.42 8.32
CA ASP A 365 6.46 -40.21 9.57
C ASP A 365 7.70 -39.81 10.38
N ARG A 366 8.82 -39.58 9.69
CA ARG A 366 10.06 -39.12 10.31
C ARG A 366 10.06 -37.61 10.59
N TRP A 367 9.46 -36.81 9.72
CA TRP A 367 9.45 -35.34 9.80
C TRP A 367 8.03 -34.76 9.63
N PRO A 368 7.23 -34.71 10.70
CA PRO A 368 5.80 -34.38 10.60
C PRO A 368 5.47 -33.03 9.96
N THR A 369 6.34 -32.02 10.11
CA THR A 369 6.13 -30.66 9.63
C THR A 369 6.83 -30.34 8.30
N LEU A 370 7.68 -31.24 7.79
CA LEU A 370 8.57 -30.96 6.67
C LEU A 370 7.83 -30.61 5.38
N LYS A 371 6.66 -31.19 5.17
CA LYS A 371 5.82 -30.88 4.02
C LYS A 371 5.40 -29.40 4.01
N ASP A 372 4.84 -28.91 5.11
CA ASP A 372 4.36 -27.53 5.22
C ASP A 372 5.52 -26.53 5.20
N ASP A 373 6.62 -26.85 5.88
CA ASP A 373 7.83 -26.04 5.89
C ASP A 373 8.50 -25.96 4.51
N LEU A 374 8.46 -27.03 3.71
CA LEU A 374 8.90 -27.00 2.31
C LEU A 374 7.96 -26.21 1.42
N ILE A 375 6.64 -26.28 1.62
CA ILE A 375 5.68 -25.43 0.87
C ILE A 375 5.99 -23.96 1.14
N PHE A 376 6.22 -23.60 2.40
CA PHE A 376 6.64 -22.26 2.79
C PHE A 376 7.97 -21.86 2.12
N ALA A 377 9.04 -22.65 2.30
CA ALA A 377 10.36 -22.31 1.77
C ALA A 377 10.40 -22.23 0.23
N ARG A 378 9.72 -23.16 -0.46
CA ARG A 378 9.62 -23.14 -1.93
C ARG A 378 8.87 -21.92 -2.42
N ARG A 379 7.80 -21.52 -1.73
CA ARG A 379 7.05 -20.31 -2.08
C ARG A 379 7.88 -19.05 -1.82
N ALA A 380 8.45 -18.92 -0.63
CA ALA A 380 9.26 -17.76 -0.25
C ALA A 380 10.46 -17.58 -1.19
N LEU A 381 11.22 -18.64 -1.47
CA LEU A 381 12.37 -18.56 -2.37
C LEU A 381 11.98 -18.24 -3.83
N LEU A 382 10.84 -18.76 -4.29
CA LEU A 382 10.33 -18.43 -5.62
C LEU A 382 9.87 -16.98 -5.70
N GLU A 383 9.23 -16.45 -4.65
CA GLU A 383 8.84 -15.04 -4.54
C GLU A 383 10.08 -14.14 -4.61
N VAL A 384 11.14 -14.44 -3.85
CA VAL A 384 12.43 -13.71 -3.91
C VAL A 384 13.05 -13.78 -5.32
N ALA A 385 13.11 -14.96 -5.94
CA ALA A 385 13.64 -15.09 -7.30
C ALA A 385 12.84 -14.27 -8.33
N ILE A 386 11.52 -14.16 -8.16
CA ILE A 386 10.65 -13.31 -9.00
C ILE A 386 10.90 -11.82 -8.72
N GLY A 387 11.16 -11.45 -7.47
CA GLY A 387 11.62 -10.12 -7.06
C GLY A 387 12.85 -9.70 -7.87
N GLU A 388 13.88 -10.55 -7.89
CA GLU A 388 15.11 -10.28 -8.66
C GLU A 388 14.89 -10.21 -10.19
N MET A 389 13.99 -11.03 -10.74
CA MET A 389 13.61 -10.90 -12.15
C MET A 389 12.92 -9.56 -12.43
N THR A 390 12.19 -9.04 -11.45
CA THR A 390 11.51 -7.74 -11.51
C THR A 390 12.52 -6.60 -11.39
N HIS A 391 13.50 -6.71 -10.50
CA HIS A 391 14.63 -5.78 -10.37
C HIS A 391 15.41 -5.69 -11.69
N MET A 392 15.74 -6.83 -12.29
CA MET A 392 16.41 -6.89 -13.60
C MET A 392 15.61 -6.15 -14.67
N ARG A 393 14.28 -6.33 -14.70
CA ARG A 393 13.38 -5.62 -15.62
C ARG A 393 13.39 -4.10 -15.35
N TRP A 394 13.36 -3.67 -14.09
CA TRP A 394 13.39 -2.26 -13.74
C TRP A 394 14.75 -1.61 -14.00
N ALA A 395 15.86 -2.33 -13.81
CA ALA A 395 17.20 -1.88 -14.16
C ALA A 395 17.31 -1.64 -15.68
N ASN A 396 16.77 -2.56 -16.49
CA ASN A 396 16.65 -2.36 -17.93
C ASN A 396 15.72 -1.18 -18.27
N GLN A 397 14.64 -0.97 -17.49
CA GLN A 397 13.75 0.18 -17.65
C GLN A 397 14.43 1.52 -17.39
N LEU A 398 15.28 1.58 -16.36
CA LEU A 398 16.15 2.72 -16.10
C LEU A 398 17.06 2.94 -17.31
N LEU A 399 17.74 1.90 -17.79
CA LEU A 399 18.64 1.98 -18.95
C LEU A 399 17.95 2.54 -20.20
N TRP A 400 16.82 1.98 -20.62
CA TRP A 400 16.18 2.47 -21.85
C TRP A 400 15.58 3.86 -21.71
N SER A 401 15.17 4.25 -20.50
CA SER A 401 14.70 5.61 -20.25
C SER A 401 15.82 6.64 -20.24
N LEU A 402 17.05 6.23 -19.87
CA LEU A 402 18.24 7.08 -19.84
C LEU A 402 18.97 7.15 -21.19
N GLN A 403 19.04 6.03 -21.92
CA GLN A 403 19.79 5.91 -23.18
C GLN A 403 18.92 6.17 -24.42
N GLY A 404 17.60 6.00 -24.31
CA GLY A 404 16.69 6.19 -25.43
C GLY A 404 17.00 5.27 -26.60
N LYS A 405 17.52 5.83 -27.70
CA LYS A 405 17.79 5.07 -28.94
C LYS A 405 19.05 4.20 -28.87
N ASP A 406 19.97 4.53 -27.97
CA ASP A 406 21.24 3.81 -27.80
C ASP A 406 21.12 2.67 -26.78
N TYR A 407 19.90 2.33 -26.37
CA TYR A 407 19.63 1.28 -25.40
C TYR A 407 19.85 -0.12 -25.98
N GLU A 408 20.59 -0.94 -25.22
CA GLU A 408 20.75 -2.37 -25.44
C GLU A 408 20.33 -3.13 -24.17
N PRO A 409 19.46 -4.15 -24.27
CA PRO A 409 19.06 -4.96 -23.12
C PRO A 409 20.23 -5.67 -22.45
N VAL A 410 20.27 -5.60 -21.12
CA VAL A 410 21.26 -6.27 -20.29
C VAL A 410 20.62 -7.49 -19.64
N LEU A 411 20.87 -8.65 -20.25
CA LEU A 411 20.41 -9.97 -19.80
C LEU A 411 21.59 -10.92 -19.52
N THR A 412 22.79 -10.37 -19.35
CA THR A 412 24.01 -11.15 -19.10
C THR A 412 24.27 -11.22 -17.60
N PRO A 413 24.43 -12.41 -16.99
CA PRO A 413 24.74 -12.52 -15.56
C PRO A 413 26.13 -11.95 -15.22
N ALA A 414 26.25 -11.24 -14.10
CA ALA A 414 27.52 -10.80 -13.51
C ALA A 414 28.49 -11.98 -13.27
N LEU A 415 29.80 -11.72 -13.34
CA LEU A 415 30.83 -12.74 -13.04
C LEU A 415 31.08 -12.92 -11.54
N ALA A 416 30.76 -11.91 -10.75
CA ALA A 416 30.96 -11.89 -9.31
C ALA A 416 29.89 -11.02 -8.64
N LEU A 417 29.63 -11.29 -7.36
CA LEU A 417 28.66 -10.57 -6.53
C LEU A 417 29.35 -9.94 -5.33
N PRO A 418 28.96 -8.72 -4.93
CA PRO A 418 29.35 -8.17 -3.64
C PRO A 418 28.64 -8.93 -2.51
N ILE A 419 29.35 -9.19 -1.41
CA ILE A 419 28.81 -9.67 -0.13
C ILE A 419 29.33 -8.74 0.97
N GLY A 420 28.44 -7.89 1.48
CA GLY A 420 28.81 -6.82 2.40
C GLY A 420 29.86 -5.85 1.83
N PRO A 421 30.47 -4.99 2.69
CA PRO A 421 31.22 -3.81 2.24
C PRO A 421 32.59 -4.10 1.61
N LYS A 422 33.13 -5.33 1.68
CA LYS A 422 34.52 -5.61 1.28
C LYS A 422 34.77 -6.98 0.62
N ARG A 423 33.77 -7.85 0.53
CA ARG A 423 33.96 -9.19 -0.03
C ARG A 423 33.25 -9.27 -1.38
N ILE A 424 33.96 -9.77 -2.38
CA ILE A 424 33.40 -10.09 -3.68
C ILE A 424 33.56 -11.59 -3.86
N ILE A 425 32.47 -12.29 -4.13
CA ILE A 425 32.50 -13.73 -4.41
C ILE A 425 32.24 -13.99 -5.90
N PRO A 426 32.87 -15.00 -6.51
CA PRO A 426 32.47 -15.46 -7.84
C PRO A 426 31.00 -15.89 -7.85
N ARG A 427 30.30 -15.65 -8.97
CA ARG A 427 28.96 -16.24 -9.15
C ARG A 427 29.05 -17.77 -9.06
N SER A 428 28.07 -18.40 -8.43
CA SER A 428 28.05 -19.87 -8.28
C SER A 428 26.62 -20.40 -8.24
N LEU A 429 26.40 -21.61 -8.76
CA LEU A 429 25.11 -22.28 -8.73
C LEU A 429 25.07 -23.25 -7.56
N ARG A 430 24.39 -22.86 -6.48
CA ARG A 430 24.44 -23.58 -5.21
C ARG A 430 23.04 -24.06 -4.81
N PRO A 431 22.90 -25.33 -4.37
CA PRO A 431 21.72 -25.76 -3.63
C PRO A 431 21.48 -24.86 -2.41
N LEU A 432 20.26 -24.82 -1.88
CA LEU A 432 19.89 -24.04 -0.70
C LEU A 432 20.45 -24.68 0.59
N THR A 433 21.76 -24.92 0.66
CA THR A 433 22.43 -25.43 1.87
C THR A 433 22.43 -24.37 2.97
N PRO A 434 22.67 -24.74 4.23
CA PRO A 434 22.77 -23.77 5.32
C PRO A 434 23.78 -22.65 5.01
N GLU A 435 24.92 -22.99 4.41
CA GLU A 435 25.95 -22.03 4.03
C GLU A 435 25.50 -21.12 2.88
N ALA A 436 24.74 -21.65 1.92
CA ALA A 436 24.18 -20.84 0.84
C ALA A 436 23.12 -19.87 1.36
N ILE A 437 22.25 -20.31 2.29
CA ILE A 437 21.28 -19.44 2.95
C ILE A 437 21.99 -18.32 3.70
N ASP A 438 23.06 -18.63 4.45
CA ASP A 438 23.85 -17.62 5.16
C ASP A 438 24.45 -16.59 4.20
N ASP A 439 25.06 -17.04 3.09
CA ASP A 439 25.59 -16.10 2.09
C ASP A 439 24.47 -15.28 1.42
N PHE A 440 23.28 -15.84 1.19
CA PHE A 440 22.13 -15.10 0.65
C PHE A 440 21.61 -14.06 1.64
N ILE A 441 21.55 -14.38 2.94
CA ILE A 441 21.22 -13.42 4.00
C ILE A 441 22.22 -12.28 4.02
N GLU A 442 23.51 -12.55 3.83
CA GLU A 442 24.54 -11.50 3.78
C GLU A 442 24.49 -10.66 2.50
N ILE A 443 24.04 -11.24 1.37
CA ILE A 443 23.84 -10.51 0.11
C ILE A 443 22.67 -9.53 0.24
N GLU A 444 21.55 -10.01 0.77
CA GLU A 444 20.32 -9.21 0.94
C GLU A 444 20.36 -8.36 2.22
N ARG A 445 21.42 -8.42 3.03
CA ARG A 445 21.45 -7.75 4.33
C ARG A 445 21.30 -6.24 4.16
N PRO A 446 20.29 -5.63 4.81
CA PRO A 446 20.22 -4.19 4.97
C PRO A 446 21.35 -3.79 5.90
N ASP A 447 22.35 -3.07 5.39
CA ASP A 447 23.62 -2.84 6.07
C ASP A 447 23.48 -1.74 7.16
N GLY A 448 22.49 -1.82 8.06
CA GLY A 448 22.24 -0.86 9.16
C GLY A 448 22.00 0.60 8.73
N PHE A 449 22.03 0.83 7.42
CA PHE A 449 21.80 2.01 6.63
C PHE A 449 21.26 1.46 5.30
N ILE A 450 20.18 2.06 4.78
CA ILE A 450 19.48 1.75 3.52
C ILE A 450 20.39 1.04 2.51
N ASP A 451 20.00 -0.14 2.04
CA ASP A 451 20.69 -0.92 1.01
C ASP A 451 21.24 -0.01 -0.09
N ARG A 452 22.54 -0.07 -0.40
CA ARG A 452 23.19 0.93 -1.28
C ARG A 452 23.59 0.42 -2.66
N ALA A 453 23.02 -0.70 -3.12
CA ALA A 453 23.26 -1.10 -4.50
C ALA A 453 22.75 -0.03 -5.47
N TYR A 454 21.53 0.47 -5.25
CA TYR A 454 20.92 1.55 -6.04
C TYR A 454 20.90 2.90 -5.32
N ALA A 455 21.31 3.01 -4.06
CA ALA A 455 21.37 4.31 -3.38
C ALA A 455 22.11 5.41 -4.17
N GLN A 456 23.17 5.08 -4.93
CA GLN A 456 23.82 6.07 -5.79
C GLN A 456 22.95 6.48 -6.99
N CYS A 457 22.16 5.55 -7.56
CA CYS A 457 21.12 5.87 -8.53
C CYS A 457 20.03 6.76 -7.92
N VAL A 458 19.56 6.43 -6.71
CA VAL A 458 18.55 7.20 -5.97
C VAL A 458 19.05 8.63 -5.74
N ALA A 459 20.26 8.80 -5.18
CA ALA A 459 20.87 10.11 -4.95
C ALA A 459 21.03 10.92 -6.24
N THR A 460 21.39 10.26 -7.35
CA THR A 460 21.54 10.91 -8.67
C THR A 460 20.19 11.37 -9.24
N LEU A 461 19.17 10.52 -9.14
CA LEU A 461 17.83 10.77 -9.69
C LEU A 461 16.98 11.70 -8.82
N GLU A 462 17.32 11.84 -7.53
CA GLU A 462 16.68 12.79 -6.62
C GLU A 462 17.01 14.24 -6.98
N HIS A 463 18.23 14.46 -7.51
CA HIS A 463 18.77 15.78 -7.80
C HIS A 463 17.84 16.58 -8.72
N LYS A 464 17.61 17.87 -8.40
CA LYS A 464 16.62 18.76 -9.06
C LYS A 464 16.77 18.91 -10.58
N ALA A 465 17.91 18.48 -11.14
CA ALA A 465 18.18 18.48 -12.57
C ALA A 465 17.42 17.37 -13.33
N PHE A 466 17.04 16.28 -12.64
CA PHE A 466 16.21 15.23 -13.21
C PHE A 466 14.72 15.57 -13.05
N THR A 467 14.05 15.74 -14.19
CA THR A 467 12.60 16.07 -14.21
C THR A 467 11.71 14.84 -14.22
N ASP A 468 12.23 13.66 -14.60
CA ASP A 468 11.45 12.42 -14.63
C ASP A 468 11.50 11.71 -13.28
N ARG A 469 10.50 12.02 -12.44
CA ARG A 469 10.33 11.40 -11.12
C ARG A 469 10.00 9.91 -11.16
N ARG A 470 9.63 9.35 -12.32
CA ARG A 470 9.33 7.91 -12.45
C ARG A 470 10.59 7.06 -12.31
N LEU A 471 11.73 7.55 -12.80
CA LEU A 471 13.01 6.85 -12.69
C LEU A 471 13.49 6.78 -11.24
N TYR A 472 13.35 7.88 -10.50
CA TYR A 472 13.61 7.90 -9.07
C TYR A 472 12.76 6.85 -8.34
N ALA A 473 11.45 6.80 -8.62
CA ALA A 473 10.56 5.83 -7.99
C ALA A 473 10.92 4.37 -8.33
N LEU A 474 11.39 4.09 -9.55
CA LEU A 474 11.88 2.76 -9.92
C LEU A 474 13.15 2.38 -9.16
N ALA A 475 14.11 3.29 -9.06
CA ALA A 475 15.36 3.05 -8.33
C ALA A 475 15.10 2.80 -6.85
N VAL A 476 14.23 3.59 -6.21
CA VAL A 476 13.85 3.39 -4.79
C VAL A 476 13.19 2.04 -4.58
N ARG A 477 12.29 1.60 -5.48
CA ARG A 477 11.62 0.29 -5.34
C ARG A 477 12.61 -0.88 -5.36
N ILE A 478 13.58 -0.85 -6.28
CA ILE A 478 14.64 -1.88 -6.32
C ILE A 478 15.42 -1.87 -5.00
N ASP A 479 15.75 -0.68 -4.50
CA ASP A 479 16.53 -0.49 -3.27
C ASP A 479 15.79 -0.98 -2.02
N THR A 480 14.47 -0.79 -1.93
CA THR A 480 13.67 -1.15 -0.75
C THR A 480 13.21 -2.60 -0.71
N ASP A 481 13.08 -3.27 -1.86
CA ASP A 481 12.59 -4.66 -1.91
C ASP A 481 13.61 -5.66 -1.31
N GLY A 482 14.89 -5.28 -1.18
CA GLY A 482 15.96 -6.07 -0.52
C GLY A 482 15.68 -6.40 0.94
N ASP A 483 15.04 -5.47 1.69
CA ASP A 483 14.62 -5.70 3.07
C ASP A 483 13.67 -6.90 3.21
N GLU A 484 12.73 -7.06 2.26
CA GLU A 484 11.82 -8.20 2.27
C GLU A 484 12.59 -9.49 1.97
N HIS A 485 13.49 -9.48 0.99
CA HIS A 485 14.29 -10.65 0.63
C HIS A 485 15.13 -11.16 1.80
N PHE A 486 15.78 -10.25 2.51
CA PHE A 486 16.51 -10.54 3.75
C PHE A 486 15.64 -11.26 4.78
N LEU A 487 14.47 -10.71 5.08
CA LEU A 487 13.54 -11.29 6.04
C LEU A 487 13.08 -12.68 5.60
N ARG A 488 12.79 -12.89 4.31
CA ARG A 488 12.41 -14.19 3.76
C ARG A 488 13.52 -15.23 3.93
N PHE A 489 14.78 -14.88 3.62
CA PHE A 489 15.89 -15.81 3.80
C PHE A 489 16.12 -16.17 5.27
N ARG A 490 15.96 -15.21 6.19
CA ARG A 490 16.04 -15.47 7.63
C ARG A 490 14.94 -16.39 8.13
N GLN A 491 13.69 -16.14 7.75
CA GLN A 491 12.57 -17.02 8.08
C GLN A 491 12.79 -18.44 7.54
N MET A 492 13.29 -18.57 6.30
CA MET A 492 13.64 -19.87 5.73
C MET A 492 14.76 -20.56 6.51
N LYS A 493 15.81 -19.83 6.91
CA LYS A 493 16.89 -20.35 7.75
C LYS A 493 16.35 -20.97 9.03
N ASP A 494 15.51 -20.23 9.75
CA ASP A 494 14.97 -20.66 11.03
C ASP A 494 14.06 -21.88 10.88
N VAL A 495 13.17 -21.85 9.88
CA VAL A 495 12.25 -22.95 9.59
C VAL A 495 13.00 -24.23 9.18
N LEU A 496 14.05 -24.10 8.35
CA LEU A 496 14.78 -25.24 7.81
C LEU A 496 15.89 -25.77 8.74
N ALA A 497 16.32 -24.99 9.74
CA ALA A 497 17.38 -25.35 10.68
C ALA A 497 17.14 -26.70 11.39
N LYS A 498 15.88 -27.00 11.74
CA LYS A 498 15.50 -28.24 12.46
C LYS A 498 15.71 -29.54 11.66
N TYR A 499 15.95 -29.43 10.35
CA TYR A 499 16.19 -30.58 9.47
C TYR A 499 17.69 -30.81 9.19
N GLN A 500 18.56 -30.01 9.79
CA GLN A 500 20.00 -30.14 9.70
C GLN A 500 20.48 -31.18 10.72
N THR A 501 20.79 -32.39 10.25
CA THR A 501 21.22 -33.49 11.13
C THR A 501 22.74 -33.60 11.29
N GLY A 502 23.51 -32.76 10.60
CA GLY A 502 24.98 -32.81 10.57
C GLY A 502 25.57 -34.04 9.86
N ARG A 503 24.74 -34.89 9.23
CA ARG A 503 25.17 -36.06 8.46
C ARG A 503 24.38 -36.17 7.15
N GLY A 504 25.09 -36.13 6.02
CA GLY A 504 24.48 -36.25 4.68
C GLY A 504 23.69 -35.01 4.27
N THR A 505 22.97 -35.12 3.14
CA THR A 505 22.11 -34.05 2.62
C THR A 505 20.94 -33.79 3.59
N PRO A 506 20.69 -32.52 3.98
CA PRO A 506 19.52 -32.17 4.79
C PRO A 506 18.20 -32.69 4.21
N ALA A 507 17.24 -33.02 5.08
CA ALA A 507 15.99 -33.67 4.66
C ALA A 507 15.13 -32.84 3.70
N TYR A 508 15.31 -31.51 3.71
CA TYR A 508 14.61 -30.56 2.84
C TYR A 508 15.28 -30.38 1.46
N LEU A 509 16.45 -31.01 1.22
CA LEU A 509 17.20 -30.87 -0.03
C LEU A 509 17.19 -32.16 -0.84
N ARG A 510 17.14 -31.98 -2.16
CA ARG A 510 17.49 -33.00 -3.16
C ARG A 510 19.01 -32.93 -3.42
N PRO A 511 19.69 -34.06 -3.67
CA PRO A 511 21.11 -34.08 -3.99
C PRO A 511 21.32 -33.67 -5.47
N ILE A 512 21.12 -32.40 -5.79
CA ILE A 512 21.36 -31.88 -7.14
C ILE A 512 22.83 -31.48 -7.33
N GLN A 513 23.38 -31.73 -8.51
CA GLN A 513 24.69 -31.24 -8.94
C GLN A 513 24.56 -30.52 -10.28
N VAL A 514 25.43 -29.54 -10.54
CA VAL A 514 25.42 -28.80 -11.80
C VAL A 514 25.61 -29.79 -12.96
N GLY A 515 24.59 -29.88 -13.83
CA GLY A 515 24.59 -30.79 -14.97
C GLY A 515 25.49 -30.30 -16.09
N SER A 516 25.81 -31.21 -17.02
CA SER A 516 26.40 -30.82 -18.31
C SER A 516 25.37 -30.16 -19.22
N ALA A 517 25.84 -29.36 -20.19
CA ALA A 517 24.98 -28.75 -21.21
C ALA A 517 24.13 -29.79 -21.96
N THR A 518 24.67 -30.98 -22.22
CA THR A 518 23.96 -32.08 -22.88
C THR A 518 22.83 -32.64 -22.01
N GLN A 519 23.06 -32.78 -20.70
CA GLN A 519 22.05 -33.29 -19.76
C GLN A 519 20.88 -32.33 -19.58
N ALA A 520 21.15 -31.02 -19.61
CA ALA A 520 20.16 -29.97 -19.41
C ALA A 520 19.75 -29.27 -20.73
N GLN A 521 19.98 -29.89 -21.88
CA GLN A 521 19.82 -29.28 -23.20
C GLN A 521 18.43 -28.64 -23.39
N GLU A 522 17.37 -29.37 -23.06
CA GLU A 522 15.98 -28.87 -23.18
C GLU A 522 15.74 -27.63 -22.32
N ALA A 523 16.19 -27.65 -21.07
CA ALA A 523 16.04 -26.52 -20.16
C ALA A 523 16.87 -25.32 -20.64
N LEU A 524 18.09 -25.53 -21.14
CA LEU A 524 18.93 -24.48 -21.70
C LEU A 524 18.35 -23.89 -22.99
N ASP A 525 17.70 -24.69 -23.82
CA ASP A 525 17.02 -24.20 -25.03
C ASP A 525 15.78 -23.35 -24.65
N LEU A 526 15.02 -23.77 -23.63
CA LEU A 526 13.93 -22.96 -23.07
C LEU A 526 14.45 -21.66 -22.44
N PHE A 527 15.57 -21.71 -21.72
CA PHE A 527 16.20 -20.54 -21.13
C PHE A 527 16.67 -19.54 -22.20
N ARG A 528 17.33 -20.01 -23.27
CA ARG A 528 17.70 -19.15 -24.42
C ARG A 528 16.48 -18.49 -25.06
N ARG A 529 15.39 -19.23 -25.25
CA ARG A 529 14.13 -18.66 -25.76
C ARG A 529 13.53 -17.60 -24.83
N ILE A 530 13.69 -17.75 -23.51
CA ILE A 530 13.26 -16.74 -22.53
C ILE A 530 14.11 -15.48 -22.70
N THR A 531 15.44 -15.59 -22.73
CA THR A 531 16.33 -14.43 -22.86
C THR A 531 16.15 -13.71 -24.19
N ASP A 532 16.06 -14.44 -25.30
CA ASP A 532 15.85 -13.85 -26.64
C ASP A 532 14.48 -13.15 -26.72
N GLY A 533 13.45 -13.73 -26.08
CA GLY A 533 12.12 -13.14 -26.00
C GLY A 533 12.06 -11.89 -25.13
N LEU A 534 12.80 -11.88 -24.00
CA LEU A 534 12.94 -10.71 -23.13
C LEU A 534 13.70 -9.59 -23.83
N GLU A 535 14.77 -9.92 -24.56
CA GLU A 535 15.54 -8.94 -25.34
C GLU A 535 14.64 -8.22 -26.34
N GLN A 536 13.85 -8.99 -27.11
CA GLN A 536 12.87 -8.44 -28.06
C GLN A 536 11.78 -7.62 -27.36
N ALA A 537 11.27 -8.10 -26.22
CA ALA A 537 10.27 -7.38 -25.45
C ALA A 537 10.79 -6.01 -24.98
N TYR A 538 11.98 -5.95 -24.39
CA TYR A 538 12.57 -4.72 -23.90
C TYR A 538 12.92 -3.76 -25.04
N GLN A 539 13.44 -4.26 -26.17
CA GLN A 539 13.66 -3.43 -27.36
C GLN A 539 12.35 -2.85 -27.90
N ASN A 540 11.27 -3.63 -27.91
CA ASN A 540 9.95 -3.17 -28.33
C ASN A 540 9.40 -2.10 -27.36
N GLU A 541 9.49 -2.30 -26.04
CA GLU A 541 9.09 -1.30 -25.04
C GLU A 541 9.87 0.00 -25.17
N ALA A 542 11.21 -0.07 -25.32
CA ALA A 542 12.08 1.08 -25.52
C ALA A 542 11.72 1.89 -26.78
N GLN A 543 11.14 1.23 -27.79
CA GLN A 543 10.70 1.85 -29.04
C GLN A 543 9.21 2.23 -29.02
N ASN A 544 8.54 2.16 -27.88
CA ASN A 544 7.10 2.40 -27.70
C ASN A 544 6.20 1.45 -28.52
N ARG A 545 6.70 0.26 -28.88
CA ARG A 545 5.98 -0.82 -29.57
C ARG A 545 5.35 -1.77 -28.55
N PHE A 546 4.43 -1.23 -27.73
CA PHE A 546 3.89 -1.95 -26.57
C PHE A 546 3.06 -3.18 -26.92
N ALA A 547 2.39 -3.20 -28.08
CA ALA A 547 1.61 -4.35 -28.51
C ALA A 547 2.53 -5.55 -28.83
N GLU A 548 3.58 -5.30 -29.60
CA GLU A 548 4.60 -6.30 -29.94
C GLU A 548 5.38 -6.75 -28.69
N ALA A 549 5.70 -5.82 -27.78
CA ALA A 549 6.29 -6.16 -26.49
C ALA A 549 5.39 -7.11 -25.69
N GLN A 550 4.08 -6.85 -25.64
CA GLN A 550 3.14 -7.69 -24.91
C GLN A 550 3.03 -9.10 -25.50
N GLU A 551 3.10 -9.25 -26.82
CA GLU A 551 3.15 -10.56 -27.48
C GLU A 551 4.42 -11.34 -27.10
N CYS A 552 5.59 -10.69 -27.12
CA CYS A 552 6.85 -11.27 -26.65
C CYS A 552 6.76 -11.68 -25.17
N ILE A 553 6.25 -10.79 -24.30
CA ILE A 553 6.10 -11.04 -22.85
C ILE A 553 5.19 -12.25 -22.60
N GLN A 554 4.08 -12.37 -23.34
CA GLN A 554 3.18 -13.52 -23.20
C GLN A 554 3.88 -14.83 -23.58
N GLN A 555 4.61 -14.85 -24.69
CA GLN A 555 5.38 -16.02 -25.12
C GLN A 555 6.49 -16.38 -24.11
N VAL A 556 7.17 -15.38 -23.55
CA VAL A 556 8.16 -15.57 -22.49
C VAL A 556 7.52 -16.21 -21.27
N ARG A 557 6.39 -15.70 -20.78
CA ARG A 557 5.67 -16.26 -19.62
C ARG A 557 5.30 -17.72 -19.81
N ASP A 558 4.81 -18.07 -21.00
CA ASP A 558 4.45 -19.46 -21.28
C ASP A 558 5.70 -20.35 -21.38
N THR A 559 6.81 -19.82 -21.93
CA THR A 559 8.10 -20.51 -21.93
C THR A 559 8.68 -20.67 -20.53
N MET A 560 8.53 -19.69 -19.63
CA MET A 560 8.94 -19.78 -18.22
C MET A 560 8.19 -20.87 -17.47
N LYS A 561 6.89 -21.06 -17.74
CA LYS A 561 6.11 -22.18 -17.16
C LYS A 561 6.69 -23.52 -17.61
N SER A 562 6.96 -23.69 -18.90
CA SER A 562 7.60 -24.89 -19.44
C SER A 562 9.01 -25.10 -18.86
N PHE A 563 9.79 -24.03 -18.74
CA PHE A 563 11.13 -24.05 -18.15
C PHE A 563 11.09 -24.55 -16.70
N ARG A 564 10.14 -24.07 -15.89
CA ARG A 564 9.97 -24.54 -14.50
C ARG A 564 9.69 -26.05 -14.44
N VAL A 565 8.80 -26.55 -15.30
CA VAL A 565 8.48 -27.99 -15.36
C VAL A 565 9.71 -28.81 -15.77
N ALA A 566 10.46 -28.36 -16.78
CA ALA A 566 11.70 -29.01 -17.19
C ALA A 566 12.76 -29.00 -16.08
N GLY A 567 12.88 -27.89 -15.34
CA GLY A 567 13.80 -27.77 -14.21
C GLY A 567 13.47 -28.71 -13.05
N GLU A 568 12.18 -28.86 -12.69
CA GLU A 568 11.75 -29.84 -11.69
C GLU A 568 12.10 -31.28 -12.13
N ALA A 569 11.80 -31.63 -13.38
CA ALA A 569 12.08 -32.97 -13.92
C ALA A 569 13.59 -33.29 -14.00
N LEU A 570 14.46 -32.26 -14.14
CA LEU A 570 15.91 -32.42 -14.04
C LEU A 570 16.35 -32.56 -12.58
N ALA A 571 15.79 -31.75 -11.68
CA ALA A 571 16.10 -31.80 -10.26
C ALA A 571 15.72 -33.15 -9.63
N GLU A 572 14.60 -33.76 -10.03
CA GLU A 572 14.22 -35.13 -9.66
C GLU A 572 15.29 -36.17 -10.03
N LYS A 573 16.05 -35.92 -11.10
CA LYS A 573 17.16 -36.78 -11.56
C LYS A 573 18.50 -36.40 -10.93
N GLY A 574 18.53 -35.45 -10.01
CA GLY A 574 19.75 -34.92 -9.40
C GLY A 574 20.57 -33.99 -10.31
N ILE A 575 19.97 -33.49 -11.40
CA ILE A 575 20.65 -32.67 -12.41
C ILE A 575 20.20 -31.22 -12.24
N GLY A 576 21.14 -30.34 -11.88
CA GLY A 576 20.96 -28.89 -11.86
C GLY A 576 21.19 -28.27 -13.24
N ILE A 577 20.53 -27.15 -13.51
CA ILE A 577 20.64 -26.45 -14.81
C ILE A 577 21.91 -25.58 -14.81
N PRO A 578 22.86 -25.79 -15.74
CA PRO A 578 24.09 -24.99 -15.83
C PRO A 578 23.82 -23.69 -16.59
N PHE A 579 23.24 -22.69 -15.93
CA PHE A 579 22.91 -21.39 -16.55
C PHE A 579 24.12 -20.68 -17.17
N TRP A 580 25.32 -20.99 -16.68
CA TRP A 580 26.60 -20.52 -17.22
C TRP A 580 27.65 -21.63 -17.08
N PRO A 581 28.70 -21.61 -17.91
CA PRO A 581 29.87 -22.45 -17.68
C PRO A 581 30.52 -22.03 -16.35
N GLU A 582 30.75 -23.00 -15.46
CA GLU A 582 31.60 -22.75 -14.29
C GLU A 582 33.03 -22.49 -14.77
N VAL A 583 33.68 -21.49 -14.19
CA VAL A 583 35.11 -21.27 -14.42
C VAL A 583 35.81 -22.46 -13.78
N GLU A 584 36.55 -23.26 -14.55
CA GLU A 584 37.46 -24.25 -13.98
C GLU A 584 38.38 -23.52 -13.00
N THR A 585 38.20 -23.75 -11.71
CA THR A 585 39.04 -23.21 -10.63
C THR A 585 40.40 -23.90 -10.60
#